data_AF-A0A955CRF2-F1
#
_entry.id   AF-A0A955CRF2-F1
#
_cell.length_a   1.000
_cell.length_b   1.000
_cell.length_c   1.000
_cell.angle_alpha   90.00
_cell.angle_beta   90.00
_cell.angle_gamma   90.00
#
_symmetry.space_group_name_H-M   'P 1'
#
loop_
_entity.id
_entity.type
_entity.pdbx_description
1 polymer ?
#
loop_
_entity_poly.entity_id
_entity_poly.type
_entity_poly.pdbx_seq_one_letter_code
_entity_poly.pdbx_strand_id
1 'polypeptide(L)'
;MSEPTESAHISALCPRCNYDLSGIVSSWTESCPLRGTCSECGLTFSWADLLSGKLSPLPWWSVERDSSRWLLKIPLHWFAMFFPKHTWTSVRMEHPIRLKRLIVLLLVSMAVAHLIAAAQVCQWRYVMGPNGYDILNIDSSIQAYVFDLIWPHRQIIRESLYPYSETNYHPFRGITAAPALFLVLSPLALFLFHQTLSRVKAGWDHITRIGSYTLALAPIATTFVVWFSSFMYGFFFSLFFDPSDFQGTAGPPSSYLLASMQFDLIYNASCLSIVSLFALMWWYRVASCYLQLNHARWVAIAIILVAGGMATLIEMTVWHNQLNEIITRWIDLSLRVRNGDDY
;
A
#
# COMPACT_ATOMS: atom_id res chain seq x y z
N MET A 1 15.77 20.52 52.13
CA MET A 1 15.76 19.28 51.33
C MET A 1 15.84 19.70 49.88
N SER A 2 17.03 19.59 49.28
CA SER A 2 17.23 19.80 47.85
C SER A 2 16.72 18.56 47.12
N GLU A 3 15.76 18.73 46.21
CA GLU A 3 15.43 17.68 45.24
C GLU A 3 16.72 17.25 44.54
N PRO A 4 17.01 15.93 44.46
CA PRO A 4 18.12 15.47 43.65
C PRO A 4 17.84 15.94 42.22
N THR A 5 18.62 16.89 41.74
CA THR A 5 18.69 17.26 40.33
C THR A 5 18.88 15.97 39.56
N GLU A 6 17.81 15.54 38.88
CA GLU A 6 17.78 14.41 37.97
C GLU A 6 18.81 14.72 36.88
N SER A 7 20.05 14.31 37.13
CA SER A 7 21.14 14.45 36.17
C SER A 7 20.68 13.71 34.94
N ALA A 8 20.44 14.44 33.84
CA ALA A 8 19.98 13.90 32.58
C ALA A 8 20.84 12.69 32.24
N HIS A 9 20.29 11.49 32.50
CA HIS A 9 21.04 10.25 32.36
C HIS A 9 21.24 10.09 30.87
N ILE A 10 22.47 10.33 30.40
CA ILE A 10 22.83 10.12 29.01
C ILE A 10 22.64 8.62 28.76
N SER A 11 21.52 8.26 28.15
CA SER A 11 21.18 6.87 27.90
C SER A 11 22.07 6.36 26.76
N ALA A 12 23.21 5.75 27.11
CA ALA A 12 24.08 5.06 26.17
C ALA A 12 23.45 3.71 25.73
N LEU A 13 22.17 3.70 25.37
CA LEU A 13 21.44 2.50 24.95
C LEU A 13 21.55 2.33 23.44
N CYS A 14 21.84 1.13 22.96
CA CYS A 14 21.84 0.85 21.53
C CYS A 14 20.45 1.11 20.92
N PRO A 15 20.31 1.94 19.87
CA PRO A 15 18.99 2.33 19.34
C PRO A 15 18.24 1.18 18.64
N ARG A 16 18.93 0.07 18.33
CA ARG A 16 18.34 -1.11 17.70
C ARG A 16 17.81 -2.11 18.70
N CYS A 17 18.63 -2.47 19.68
CA CYS A 17 18.35 -3.58 20.61
C CYS A 17 18.24 -3.16 22.09
N ASN A 18 18.37 -1.87 22.40
CA ASN A 18 18.38 -1.30 23.75
C ASN A 18 19.45 -1.87 24.69
N TYR A 19 20.51 -2.50 24.17
CA TYR A 19 21.64 -2.94 24.98
C TYR A 19 22.38 -1.75 25.60
N ASP A 20 22.73 -1.87 26.88
CA ASP A 20 23.47 -0.83 27.60
C ASP A 20 24.95 -0.79 27.17
N LEU A 21 25.35 0.33 26.59
CA LEU A 21 26.72 0.59 26.13
C LEU A 21 27.51 1.44 27.13
N SER A 22 26.96 1.72 28.31
CA SER A 22 27.63 2.48 29.38
C SER A 22 28.99 1.88 29.75
N GLY A 23 29.10 0.55 29.76
CA GLY A 23 30.36 -0.16 29.99
C GLY A 23 31.43 0.16 28.94
N ILE A 24 31.05 0.21 27.66
CA ILE A 24 31.97 0.59 26.58
C ILE A 24 32.41 2.04 26.74
N VAL A 25 31.47 2.94 27.02
CA VAL A 25 31.76 4.37 27.24
C VAL A 25 32.67 4.56 28.46
N SER A 26 32.45 3.81 29.54
CA SER A 26 33.27 3.87 30.76
C SER A 26 34.71 3.37 30.56
N SER A 27 34.94 2.55 29.53
CA SER A 27 36.27 2.04 29.21
C SER A 27 37.15 3.03 28.43
N TRP A 28 36.61 4.18 28.00
CA TRP A 28 37.37 5.19 27.27
C TRP A 28 38.28 5.97 28.22
N THR A 29 39.59 5.74 28.12
CA THR A 29 40.59 6.40 28.95
C THR A 29 41.19 7.64 28.28
N GLU A 30 41.59 7.51 27.01
CA GLU A 30 42.40 8.54 26.33
C GLU A 30 41.77 9.11 25.05
N SER A 31 40.81 8.41 24.44
CA SER A 31 40.11 8.92 23.25
C SER A 31 38.70 8.37 23.12
N CYS A 32 37.77 9.25 22.72
CA CYS A 32 36.42 8.86 22.33
C CYS A 32 36.45 8.44 20.85
N PRO A 33 36.18 7.17 20.50
CA PRO A 33 36.05 6.79 19.10
C PRO A 33 34.90 7.56 18.46
N LEU A 34 35.04 7.93 17.18
CA LEU A 34 33.96 8.61 16.45
C LEU A 34 32.81 7.64 16.08
N ARG A 35 33.12 6.35 15.95
CA ARG A 35 32.16 5.30 15.58
C ARG A 35 32.21 4.15 16.58
N GLY A 36 31.06 3.57 16.85
CA GLY A 36 30.89 2.39 17.69
C GLY A 36 30.17 1.28 16.95
N THR A 37 30.39 0.04 17.41
CA THR A 37 29.61 -1.12 17.00
C THR A 37 29.02 -1.75 18.24
N CYS A 38 27.71 -1.98 18.25
CA CYS A 38 27.07 -2.70 19.35
C CYS A 38 27.54 -4.17 19.35
N SER A 39 28.10 -4.63 20.46
CA SER A 39 28.53 -6.03 20.64
C SER A 39 27.39 -7.04 20.50
N GLU A 40 26.16 -6.63 20.83
CA GLU A 40 24.98 -7.50 20.83
C GLU A 40 24.28 -7.65 19.48
N CYS A 41 24.22 -6.59 18.67
CA CYS A 41 23.45 -6.59 17.41
C CYS A 41 24.27 -6.19 16.17
N GLY A 42 25.53 -5.82 16.35
CA GLY A 42 26.44 -5.42 15.27
C GLY A 42 26.10 -4.09 14.59
N LEU A 43 25.13 -3.32 15.10
CA LEU A 43 24.80 -2.00 14.54
C LEU A 43 25.99 -1.06 14.70
N THR A 44 26.39 -0.41 13.60
CA THR A 44 27.36 0.68 13.60
C THR A 44 26.66 2.03 13.75
N PHE A 45 27.18 2.91 14.60
CA PHE A 45 26.61 4.22 14.88
C PHE A 45 27.69 5.26 15.25
N SER A 46 27.30 6.53 15.23
CA SER A 46 28.13 7.65 15.69
C SER A 46 27.99 7.82 17.20
N TRP A 47 29.10 7.81 17.96
CA TRP A 47 29.04 8.05 19.41
C TRP A 47 28.60 9.47 19.74
N ALA A 48 28.93 10.44 18.88
CA ALA A 48 28.48 11.81 19.04
C ALA A 48 26.95 11.92 18.98
N ASP A 49 26.33 11.19 18.06
CA ASP A 49 24.87 11.19 17.87
C ASP A 49 24.18 10.53 19.08
N LEU A 50 24.76 9.43 19.58
CA LEU A 50 24.21 8.69 20.71
C LEU A 50 24.32 9.46 22.02
N LEU A 51 25.51 10.01 22.33
CA LEU A 51 25.80 10.62 23.64
C LEU A 51 25.33 12.06 23.75
N SER A 52 25.25 12.81 22.64
CA SER A 52 24.80 14.21 22.70
C SER A 52 23.30 14.33 22.99
N GLY A 53 22.53 13.24 22.84
CA GLY A 53 21.07 13.28 22.76
C GLY A 53 20.54 14.07 21.55
N LYS A 54 21.44 14.65 20.73
CA LYS A 54 21.17 15.41 19.51
C LYS A 54 21.54 14.52 18.33
N LEU A 55 20.74 13.49 18.13
CA LEU A 55 20.83 12.60 16.97
C LEU A 55 20.87 13.42 15.68
N SER A 56 21.61 12.93 14.68
CA SER A 56 21.64 13.53 13.35
C SER A 56 20.22 13.91 12.90
N PRO A 57 20.05 15.13 12.34
CA PRO A 57 18.72 15.59 12.00
C PRO A 57 18.10 14.66 10.96
N LEU A 58 16.88 14.24 11.22
CA LEU A 58 16.06 13.54 10.24
C LEU A 58 16.03 14.30 8.90
N PRO A 59 15.91 13.60 7.76
CA PRO A 59 15.85 14.23 6.46
C PRO A 59 14.78 15.32 6.42
N TRP A 60 15.04 16.41 5.70
CA TRP A 60 14.17 17.59 5.70
C TRP A 60 12.74 17.28 5.21
N TRP A 61 12.58 16.25 4.37
CA TRP A 61 11.31 15.72 3.86
C TRP A 61 10.56 14.80 4.84
N SER A 62 11.18 14.32 5.92
CA SER A 62 10.53 13.40 6.85
C SER A 62 9.52 14.13 7.74
N VAL A 63 8.33 13.56 7.88
CA VAL A 63 7.29 14.03 8.83
C VAL A 63 7.73 13.87 10.30
N GLU A 64 8.67 12.95 10.56
CA GLU A 64 9.21 12.71 11.89
C GLU A 64 10.21 13.79 12.32
N ARG A 65 10.71 14.62 11.38
CA ARG A 65 11.66 15.69 11.71
C ARG A 65 11.04 16.74 12.61
N ASP A 66 11.80 17.23 13.58
CA ASP A 66 11.30 18.29 14.45
C ASP A 66 11.04 19.60 13.71
N SER A 67 9.77 19.97 13.62
CA SER A 67 9.29 21.15 12.91
C SER A 67 7.85 21.41 13.32
N SER A 68 7.50 22.68 13.55
CA SER A 68 6.12 23.11 13.82
C SER A 68 5.20 22.89 12.62
N ARG A 69 5.74 22.86 11.39
CA ARG A 69 5.00 22.72 10.13
C ARG A 69 5.15 21.33 9.50
N TRP A 70 5.30 20.30 10.31
CA TRP A 70 5.57 18.94 9.83
C TRP A 70 4.45 18.37 8.93
N LEU A 71 3.19 18.79 9.11
CA LEU A 71 2.06 18.39 8.25
C LEU A 71 2.23 18.83 6.80
N LEU A 72 2.80 20.02 6.57
CA LEU A 72 3.09 20.52 5.21
C LEU A 72 4.15 19.68 4.49
N LYS A 73 4.82 18.76 5.18
CA LYS A 73 5.81 17.86 4.61
C LYS A 73 5.23 16.54 4.14
N ILE A 74 3.96 16.24 4.41
CA ILE A 74 3.33 14.98 3.97
C ILE A 74 3.46 14.78 2.45
N PRO A 75 3.17 15.77 1.57
CA PRO A 75 3.33 15.58 0.12
C PRO A 75 4.78 15.29 -0.28
N LEU A 76 5.72 15.97 0.36
CA LEU A 76 7.15 15.78 0.12
C LEU A 76 7.64 14.43 0.64
N HIS A 77 7.06 13.94 1.73
CA HIS A 77 7.29 12.61 2.26
C HIS A 77 6.85 11.54 1.26
N TRP A 78 5.64 11.66 0.72
CA TRP A 78 5.14 10.80 -0.35
C TRP A 78 6.07 10.84 -1.56
N PHE A 79 6.51 12.03 -1.99
CA PHE A 79 7.45 12.16 -3.11
C PHE A 79 8.78 11.45 -2.85
N ALA A 80 9.34 11.57 -1.64
CA ALA A 80 10.58 10.89 -1.29
C ALA A 80 10.46 9.35 -1.35
N MET A 81 9.27 8.81 -1.09
CA MET A 81 9.03 7.36 -1.10
C MET A 81 9.15 6.72 -2.49
N PHE A 82 9.03 7.48 -3.58
CA PHE A 82 9.34 6.96 -4.92
C PHE A 82 10.80 6.56 -5.09
N PHE A 83 11.69 7.08 -4.24
CA PHE A 83 13.12 6.84 -4.29
C PHE A 83 13.55 5.98 -3.10
N PRO A 84 13.27 4.66 -3.10
CA PRO A 84 13.51 3.79 -1.94
C PRO A 84 14.96 3.81 -1.48
N LYS A 85 15.92 3.89 -2.41
CA LYS A 85 17.34 4.02 -2.09
C LYS A 85 17.61 5.29 -1.27
N HIS A 86 17.11 6.43 -1.71
CA HIS A 86 17.32 7.71 -1.02
C HIS A 86 16.63 7.72 0.34
N THR A 87 15.38 7.27 0.40
CA THR A 87 14.58 7.19 1.63
C THR A 87 15.28 6.34 2.70
N TRP A 88 15.64 5.10 2.37
CA TRP A 88 16.17 4.14 3.35
C TRP A 88 17.65 4.29 3.67
N THR A 89 18.41 5.07 2.89
CA THR A 89 19.78 5.47 3.27
C THR A 89 19.80 6.73 4.13
N SER A 90 18.77 7.58 3.99
CA SER A 90 18.66 8.83 4.75
C SER A 90 17.96 8.64 6.08
N VAL A 91 17.10 7.62 6.20
CA VAL A 91 16.46 7.23 7.45
C VAL A 91 17.25 6.09 8.08
N ARG A 92 17.90 6.36 9.22
CA ARG A 92 18.71 5.38 9.95
C ARG A 92 17.96 4.84 11.17
N MET A 93 18.37 3.67 11.66
CA MET A 93 17.82 3.07 12.89
C MET A 93 18.07 3.92 14.13
N GLU A 94 19.16 4.69 14.14
CA GLU A 94 19.50 5.63 15.22
C GLU A 94 18.51 6.81 15.35
N HIS A 95 17.72 7.12 14.32
CA HIS A 95 16.76 8.24 14.41
C HIS A 95 15.55 7.90 15.30
N PRO A 96 15.10 8.84 16.14
CA PRO A 96 14.00 8.59 17.05
C PRO A 96 12.69 8.41 16.28
N ILE A 97 11.88 7.44 16.69
CA ILE A 97 10.62 7.11 16.04
C ILE A 97 9.50 7.89 16.72
N ARG A 98 8.78 8.70 15.95
CA ARG A 98 7.69 9.55 16.48
C ARG A 98 6.34 8.95 16.13
N LEU A 99 5.92 7.91 16.87
CA LEU A 99 4.72 7.12 16.61
C LEU A 99 3.46 7.96 16.35
N LYS A 100 3.21 9.01 17.15
CA LYS A 100 2.06 9.91 16.95
C LYS A 100 2.02 10.53 15.55
N ARG A 101 3.18 10.92 15.00
CA ARG A 101 3.27 11.52 13.66
C ARG A 101 3.12 10.47 12.55
N LEU A 102 3.60 9.25 12.79
CA LEU A 102 3.41 8.13 11.87
C LEU A 102 1.92 7.73 11.77
N ILE A 103 1.19 7.72 12.89
CA ILE A 103 -0.25 7.47 12.90
C ILE A 103 -0.98 8.54 12.09
N VAL A 104 -0.67 9.82 12.30
CA VAL A 104 -1.31 10.89 11.52
C VAL A 104 -0.94 10.81 10.03
N LEU A 105 0.33 10.51 9.70
CA LEU A 105 0.73 10.26 8.31
C LEU A 105 -0.12 9.15 7.69
N LEU A 106 -0.31 8.04 8.42
CA LEU A 106 -1.13 6.92 7.97
C LEU A 106 -2.58 7.33 7.75
N LEU A 107 -3.20 8.02 8.72
CA LEU A 107 -4.59 8.47 8.62
C LEU A 107 -4.79 9.44 7.44
N VAL A 108 -3.89 10.41 7.27
CA VAL A 108 -3.94 11.35 6.14
C VAL A 108 -3.74 10.61 4.81
N SER A 109 -2.81 9.65 4.75
CA SER A 109 -2.59 8.85 3.54
C SER A 109 -3.80 7.98 3.21
N MET A 110 -4.43 7.34 4.20
CA MET A 110 -5.65 6.57 3.97
C MET A 110 -6.81 7.47 3.52
N ALA A 111 -7.00 8.62 4.16
CA ALA A 111 -8.03 9.58 3.78
C ALA A 111 -7.83 10.09 2.34
N VAL A 112 -6.60 10.43 1.94
CA VAL A 112 -6.33 10.88 0.57
C VAL A 112 -6.49 9.75 -0.44
N ALA A 113 -6.00 8.54 -0.15
CA ALA A 113 -6.21 7.37 -1.01
C ALA A 113 -7.71 7.09 -1.23
N HIS A 114 -8.50 7.19 -0.15
CA HIS A 114 -9.95 7.05 -0.18
C HIS A 114 -10.62 8.11 -1.04
N LEU A 115 -10.26 9.39 -0.88
CA LEU A 115 -10.78 10.49 -1.71
C LEU A 115 -10.45 10.31 -3.18
N ILE A 116 -9.26 9.82 -3.52
CA ILE A 116 -8.85 9.54 -4.90
C ILE A 116 -9.66 8.39 -5.47
N ALA A 117 -9.85 7.31 -4.72
CA ALA A 117 -10.71 6.20 -5.13
C ALA A 117 -12.17 6.64 -5.33
N ALA A 118 -12.71 7.46 -4.43
CA ALA A 118 -14.06 7.99 -4.55
C ALA A 118 -14.20 8.92 -5.77
N ALA A 119 -13.24 9.82 -6.00
CA ALA A 119 -13.23 10.70 -7.17
C ALA A 119 -13.19 9.89 -8.48
N GLN A 120 -12.42 8.79 -8.51
CA GLN A 120 -12.38 7.88 -9.67
C GLN A 120 -13.74 7.22 -9.91
N VAL A 121 -14.38 6.70 -8.87
CA VAL A 121 -15.71 6.09 -8.99
C VAL A 121 -16.72 7.10 -9.57
N CYS A 122 -16.68 8.34 -9.08
CA CYS A 122 -17.51 9.42 -9.60
C CYS A 122 -17.21 9.73 -11.07
N GLN A 123 -15.92 9.86 -11.44
CA GLN A 123 -15.50 10.11 -12.81
C GLN A 123 -15.95 8.98 -13.75
N TRP A 124 -15.77 7.72 -13.35
CA TRP A 124 -16.17 6.57 -14.15
C TRP A 124 -17.68 6.58 -14.42
N ARG A 125 -18.50 6.82 -13.39
CA ARG A 125 -19.95 6.93 -13.54
C ARG A 125 -20.35 8.08 -14.46
N TYR A 126 -19.66 9.22 -14.38
CA TYR A 126 -19.92 10.36 -15.24
C TYR A 126 -19.60 10.08 -16.72
N VAL A 127 -18.50 9.38 -17.00
CA VAL A 127 -18.06 9.10 -18.38
C VAL A 127 -18.80 7.90 -18.99
N MET A 128 -19.03 6.85 -18.21
CA MET A 128 -19.42 5.52 -18.71
C MET A 128 -20.80 5.05 -18.26
N GLY A 129 -21.45 5.76 -17.34
CA GLY A 129 -22.80 5.41 -16.92
C GLY A 129 -23.73 5.38 -18.15
N PRO A 130 -24.67 4.43 -18.25
CA PRO A 130 -25.64 4.31 -19.37
C PRO A 130 -26.54 5.56 -19.57
N ASN A 131 -26.26 6.61 -18.80
CA ASN A 131 -27.08 7.72 -18.44
C ASN A 131 -26.23 8.99 -18.30
N GLY A 132 -25.53 9.38 -19.37
CA GLY A 132 -25.36 10.83 -19.60
C GLY A 132 -26.71 11.59 -19.53
N TYR A 133 -27.83 10.86 -19.62
CA TYR A 133 -29.22 11.31 -19.54
C TYR A 133 -29.93 11.18 -18.17
N ASP A 134 -29.71 10.16 -17.32
CA ASP A 134 -30.39 10.06 -15.97
C ASP A 134 -29.72 10.88 -14.85
N ILE A 135 -28.74 11.73 -15.12
CA ILE A 135 -28.24 12.69 -14.10
C ILE A 135 -29.39 13.62 -13.61
N LEU A 136 -30.49 13.69 -14.35
CA LEU A 136 -31.71 14.41 -13.98
C LEU A 136 -32.59 13.68 -12.94
N ASN A 137 -32.38 12.39 -12.67
CA ASN A 137 -33.01 11.68 -11.56
C ASN A 137 -32.11 11.79 -10.31
N ILE A 138 -32.18 12.97 -9.69
CA ILE A 138 -31.28 13.44 -8.63
C ILE A 138 -31.36 12.56 -7.36
N ASP A 139 -32.52 11.98 -7.04
CA ASP A 139 -32.72 11.32 -5.74
C ASP A 139 -32.03 9.95 -5.62
N SER A 140 -32.07 9.11 -6.66
CA SER A 140 -31.41 7.79 -6.64
C SER A 140 -29.91 7.88 -6.91
N SER A 141 -29.50 8.88 -7.70
CA SER A 141 -28.09 9.12 -8.03
C SER A 141 -27.33 9.72 -6.85
N ILE A 142 -27.87 10.71 -6.14
CA ILE A 142 -27.22 11.30 -4.95
C ILE A 142 -26.97 10.25 -3.87
N GLN A 143 -27.94 9.37 -3.58
CA GLN A 143 -27.72 8.31 -2.61
C GLN A 143 -26.57 7.40 -3.03
N ALA A 144 -26.52 6.96 -4.30
CA ALA A 144 -25.41 6.15 -4.80
C ALA A 144 -24.06 6.90 -4.68
N TYR A 145 -23.99 8.17 -5.07
CA TYR A 145 -22.77 8.98 -4.97
C TYR A 145 -22.30 9.20 -3.52
N VAL A 146 -23.21 9.53 -2.60
CA VAL A 146 -22.88 9.73 -1.16
C VAL A 146 -22.40 8.41 -0.55
N PHE A 147 -23.05 7.29 -0.89
CA PHE A 147 -22.62 5.97 -0.42
C PHE A 147 -21.27 5.55 -1.01
N ASP A 148 -21.01 5.84 -2.29
CA ASP A 148 -19.72 5.56 -2.93
C ASP A 148 -18.61 6.50 -2.43
N LEU A 149 -18.95 7.70 -1.96
CA LEU A 149 -18.01 8.61 -1.31
C LEU A 149 -17.63 8.13 0.11
N ILE A 150 -18.60 7.61 0.86
CA ILE A 150 -18.39 7.11 2.23
C ILE A 150 -17.69 5.74 2.20
N TRP A 151 -18.01 4.92 1.21
CA TRP A 151 -17.49 3.56 1.08
C TRP A 151 -17.20 3.28 -0.41
N PRO A 152 -16.15 3.88 -1.01
CA PRO A 152 -15.76 3.64 -2.40
C PRO A 152 -15.34 2.19 -2.61
N HIS A 153 -14.85 1.57 -1.54
CA HIS A 153 -14.62 0.14 -1.50
C HIS A 153 -15.92 -0.68 -1.55
N ARG A 154 -17.12 -0.08 -1.59
CA ARG A 154 -18.41 -0.80 -1.54
C ARG A 154 -18.72 -1.21 -2.93
N GLN A 155 -18.56 -0.34 -3.91
CA GLN A 155 -18.65 -0.79 -5.28
C GLN A 155 -17.55 -1.81 -5.55
N ILE A 156 -16.32 -1.58 -5.07
CA ILE A 156 -15.26 -2.59 -5.24
C ILE A 156 -15.69 -3.92 -4.59
N ILE A 157 -16.15 -3.93 -3.33
CA ILE A 157 -16.53 -5.14 -2.59
C ILE A 157 -17.86 -5.72 -3.09
N ARG A 158 -18.93 -4.94 -3.16
CA ARG A 158 -20.28 -5.32 -3.65
C ARG A 158 -20.25 -5.74 -5.10
N GLU A 159 -19.52 -5.05 -5.98
CA GLU A 159 -19.44 -5.48 -7.38
C GLU A 159 -18.44 -6.61 -7.58
N SER A 160 -17.42 -6.75 -6.72
CA SER A 160 -16.67 -8.01 -6.62
C SER A 160 -17.62 -9.12 -6.19
N LEU A 161 -18.37 -8.96 -5.09
CA LEU A 161 -19.26 -9.95 -4.48
C LEU A 161 -20.55 -10.25 -5.27
N TYR A 162 -21.04 -9.31 -6.08
CA TYR A 162 -22.27 -9.44 -6.87
C TYR A 162 -22.00 -9.05 -8.33
N PRO A 163 -21.39 -9.93 -9.13
CA PRO A 163 -21.08 -9.65 -10.53
C PRO A 163 -22.31 -9.62 -11.46
N TYR A 164 -23.51 -9.91 -10.94
CA TYR A 164 -24.72 -10.20 -11.71
C TYR A 164 -25.82 -9.12 -11.63
N SER A 165 -25.47 -7.84 -11.75
CA SER A 165 -26.38 -6.95 -12.47
C SER A 165 -26.08 -7.16 -13.96
N GLU A 166 -27.02 -7.75 -14.69
CA GLU A 166 -26.91 -8.37 -16.02
C GLU A 166 -26.25 -7.55 -17.16
N THR A 167 -25.73 -6.35 -16.90
CA THR A 167 -25.26 -5.44 -17.94
C THR A 167 -23.82 -4.96 -17.81
N ASN A 168 -23.09 -5.23 -16.71
CA ASN A 168 -21.75 -4.62 -16.55
C ASN A 168 -20.72 -5.53 -15.87
N TYR A 169 -20.04 -6.33 -16.70
CA TYR A 169 -18.71 -6.86 -16.40
C TYR A 169 -17.76 -5.67 -16.30
N HIS A 170 -17.40 -5.26 -15.07
CA HIS A 170 -16.40 -4.22 -14.86
C HIS A 170 -15.07 -4.87 -14.48
N PRO A 171 -14.09 -4.91 -15.38
CA PRO A 171 -12.84 -5.61 -15.16
C PRO A 171 -11.93 -4.98 -14.12
N PHE A 172 -12.25 -3.78 -13.61
CA PHE A 172 -11.48 -3.08 -12.59
C PHE A 172 -11.54 -3.71 -11.18
N ARG A 173 -12.37 -4.75 -10.96
CA ARG A 173 -12.79 -5.24 -9.62
C ARG A 173 -11.71 -5.92 -8.78
N GLY A 174 -10.84 -6.74 -9.37
CA GLY A 174 -9.76 -7.41 -8.62
C GLY A 174 -8.50 -6.54 -8.43
N ILE A 175 -8.24 -5.63 -9.36
CA ILE A 175 -6.90 -5.02 -9.51
C ILE A 175 -6.65 -3.88 -8.54
N THR A 176 -7.69 -3.24 -8.02
CA THR A 176 -7.51 -2.24 -6.95
C THR A 176 -7.28 -2.89 -5.58
N ALA A 177 -7.81 -4.10 -5.38
CA ALA A 177 -7.73 -4.79 -4.09
C ALA A 177 -6.36 -5.46 -3.89
N ALA A 178 -5.83 -6.17 -4.88
CA ALA A 178 -4.52 -6.84 -4.79
C ALA A 178 -3.37 -5.92 -4.33
N PRO A 179 -3.11 -4.75 -4.95
CA PRO A 179 -2.05 -3.84 -4.53
C PRO A 179 -2.28 -3.28 -3.12
N ALA A 180 -3.53 -2.97 -2.76
CA ALA A 180 -3.87 -2.48 -1.43
C ALA A 180 -3.65 -3.57 -0.36
N LEU A 181 -4.14 -4.78 -0.61
CA LEU A 181 -3.89 -5.95 0.23
C LEU A 181 -2.40 -6.23 0.34
N PHE A 182 -1.65 -6.15 -0.76
CA PHE A 182 -0.21 -6.32 -0.76
C PHE A 182 0.50 -5.28 0.13
N LEU A 183 0.14 -4.00 0.04
CA LEU A 183 0.71 -2.95 0.89
C LEU A 183 0.42 -3.18 2.38
N VAL A 184 -0.74 -3.74 2.72
CA VAL A 184 -1.11 -4.10 4.10
C VAL A 184 -0.42 -5.38 4.58
N LEU A 185 -0.36 -6.41 3.74
CA LEU A 185 0.16 -7.73 4.08
C LEU A 185 1.70 -7.75 4.09
N SER A 186 2.36 -6.92 3.28
CA SER A 186 3.82 -6.92 3.19
C SER A 186 4.55 -6.57 4.50
N PRO A 187 4.16 -5.56 5.29
CA PRO A 187 4.75 -5.37 6.62
C PRO A 187 4.36 -6.48 7.59
N LEU A 188 3.17 -7.09 7.45
CA LEU A 188 2.76 -8.22 8.28
C LEU A 188 3.61 -9.47 8.00
N ALA A 189 4.06 -9.66 6.76
CA ALA A 189 4.94 -10.76 6.39
C ALA A 189 6.24 -10.75 7.19
N LEU A 190 6.72 -9.60 7.67
CA LEU A 190 7.88 -9.52 8.56
C LEU A 190 7.68 -10.33 9.86
N PHE A 191 6.44 -10.42 10.38
CA PHE A 191 6.15 -11.21 11.58
C PHE A 191 6.31 -12.70 11.37
N LEU A 192 6.09 -13.19 10.14
CA LEU A 192 6.35 -14.59 9.78
C LEU A 192 7.85 -14.90 9.79
N PHE A 193 8.70 -13.88 9.60
CA PHE A 193 10.15 -13.97 9.72
C PHE A 193 10.65 -13.61 11.13
N HIS A 194 9.93 -14.01 12.18
CA HIS A 194 10.31 -13.72 13.57
C HIS A 194 11.76 -14.11 13.89
N GLN A 195 12.25 -15.25 13.39
CA GLN A 195 13.65 -15.67 13.55
C GLN A 195 14.65 -14.70 12.91
N THR A 196 14.30 -14.10 11.78
CA THR A 196 15.14 -13.09 11.13
C THR A 196 15.13 -11.79 11.92
N LEU A 197 13.95 -11.34 12.36
CA LEU A 197 13.81 -10.12 13.17
C LEU A 197 14.48 -10.23 14.54
N SER A 198 14.41 -11.40 15.19
CA SER A 198 15.04 -11.63 16.50
C SER A 198 16.56 -11.66 16.41
N ARG A 199 17.13 -12.25 15.35
CA ARG A 199 18.58 -12.17 15.06
C ARG A 199 19.04 -10.74 14.81
N VAL A 200 18.18 -9.95 14.18
CA VAL A 200 18.40 -8.53 13.89
C VAL A 200 18.10 -7.69 15.13
N LYS A 201 17.46 -8.24 16.17
CA LYS A 201 17.00 -7.55 17.37
C LYS A 201 16.25 -6.25 17.03
N ALA A 202 15.47 -6.22 15.95
CA ALA A 202 14.68 -5.05 15.57
C ALA A 202 13.40 -4.98 16.41
N GLY A 203 13.22 -3.90 17.17
CA GLY A 203 12.01 -3.67 17.96
C GLY A 203 10.75 -3.40 17.12
N TRP A 204 9.59 -3.49 17.77
CA TRP A 204 8.28 -3.22 17.18
C TRP A 204 8.14 -1.81 16.60
N ASP A 205 8.84 -0.83 17.15
CA ASP A 205 8.82 0.55 16.67
C ASP A 205 9.37 0.66 15.24
N HIS A 206 10.45 -0.08 14.94
CA HIS A 206 11.03 -0.12 13.59
C HIS A 206 10.08 -0.76 12.59
N ILE A 207 9.39 -1.84 12.99
CA ILE A 207 8.41 -2.51 12.14
C ILE A 207 7.23 -1.58 11.89
N THR A 208 6.75 -0.88 12.91
CA THR A 208 5.67 0.10 12.81
C THR A 208 6.04 1.24 11.88
N ARG A 209 7.28 1.72 11.94
CA ARG A 209 7.80 2.74 11.01
C ARG A 209 7.83 2.24 9.57
N ILE A 210 8.39 1.05 9.32
CA ILE A 210 8.42 0.44 7.99
C ILE A 210 7.00 0.26 7.45
N GLY A 211 6.08 -0.25 8.26
CA GLY A 211 4.67 -0.42 7.91
C GLY A 211 3.99 0.90 7.59
N SER A 212 4.18 1.93 8.43
CA SER A 212 3.60 3.26 8.21
C SER A 212 4.13 3.89 6.91
N TYR A 213 5.43 3.75 6.64
CA TYR A 213 6.02 4.25 5.40
C TYR A 213 5.52 3.49 4.16
N THR A 214 5.33 2.17 4.30
CA THR A 214 4.80 1.34 3.22
C THR A 214 3.33 1.66 2.93
N LEU A 215 2.52 1.85 3.97
CA LEU A 215 1.11 2.23 3.82
C LEU A 215 0.92 3.68 3.36
N ALA A 216 1.86 4.58 3.66
CA ALA A 216 1.85 5.93 3.14
C ALA A 216 2.07 6.01 1.62
N LEU A 217 2.47 4.91 0.97
CA LEU A 217 2.46 4.78 -0.50
C LEU A 217 1.07 4.54 -1.07
N ALA A 218 0.04 4.27 -0.26
CA ALA A 218 -1.30 3.95 -0.74
C ALA A 218 -1.88 5.05 -1.67
N PRO A 219 -1.86 6.36 -1.35
CA PRO A 219 -2.30 7.41 -2.26
C PRO A 219 -1.61 7.34 -3.62
N ILE A 220 -0.29 7.13 -3.61
CA ILE A 220 0.54 7.06 -4.82
C ILE A 220 0.15 5.85 -5.65
N ALA A 221 0.09 4.67 -5.02
CA ALA A 221 -0.24 3.42 -5.68
C ALA A 221 -1.66 3.49 -6.28
N THR A 222 -2.62 3.99 -5.51
CA THR A 222 -3.99 4.21 -5.97
C THR A 222 -4.00 5.18 -7.15
N THR A 223 -3.39 6.38 -7.03
CA THR A 223 -3.34 7.37 -8.11
C THR A 223 -2.72 6.80 -9.38
N PHE A 224 -1.61 6.07 -9.26
CA PHE A 224 -0.94 5.46 -10.40
C PHE A 224 -1.83 4.43 -11.08
N VAL A 225 -2.45 3.52 -10.31
CA VAL A 225 -3.38 2.51 -10.83
C VAL A 225 -4.58 3.18 -11.53
N VAL A 226 -5.16 4.21 -10.91
CA VAL A 226 -6.28 5.01 -11.45
C VAL A 226 -5.90 5.67 -12.78
N TRP A 227 -4.78 6.40 -12.79
CA TRP A 227 -4.37 7.19 -13.93
C TRP A 227 -3.96 6.28 -15.09
N PHE A 228 -3.17 5.25 -14.81
CA PHE A 228 -2.74 4.26 -15.80
C PHE A 228 -3.95 3.48 -16.35
N SER A 229 -4.92 3.11 -15.50
CA SER A 229 -6.20 2.51 -15.91
C SER A 229 -6.93 3.39 -16.92
N SER A 230 -7.16 4.65 -16.56
CA SER A 230 -7.92 5.60 -17.37
C SER A 230 -7.23 5.89 -18.70
N PHE A 231 -5.90 6.04 -18.66
CA PHE A 231 -5.08 6.24 -19.85
C PHE A 231 -5.15 5.04 -20.80
N MET A 232 -4.93 3.83 -20.26
CA MET A 232 -4.97 2.60 -21.04
C MET A 232 -6.36 2.39 -21.62
N TYR A 233 -7.43 2.61 -20.84
CA TYR A 233 -8.80 2.50 -21.33
C TYR A 233 -9.08 3.47 -22.49
N GLY A 234 -8.74 4.75 -22.32
CA GLY A 234 -8.93 5.75 -23.37
C GLY A 234 -8.10 5.45 -24.62
N PHE A 235 -6.86 4.97 -24.47
CA PHE A 235 -6.01 4.58 -25.58
C PHE A 235 -6.59 3.40 -26.37
N PHE A 236 -6.99 2.32 -25.69
CA PHE A 236 -7.59 1.16 -26.35
C PHE A 236 -8.94 1.51 -26.97
N PHE A 237 -9.78 2.27 -26.26
CA PHE A 237 -11.03 2.77 -26.84
C PHE A 237 -10.75 3.55 -28.13
N SER A 238 -9.75 4.44 -28.16
CA SER A 238 -9.42 5.17 -29.39
C SER A 238 -8.86 4.30 -30.53
N LEU A 239 -8.21 3.18 -30.22
CA LEU A 239 -7.62 2.27 -31.22
C LEU A 239 -8.65 1.30 -31.82
N PHE A 240 -9.60 0.83 -30.99
CA PHE A 240 -10.56 -0.21 -31.38
C PHE A 240 -11.94 0.33 -31.71
N PHE A 241 -12.23 1.58 -31.35
CA PHE A 241 -13.50 2.23 -31.61
C PHE A 241 -13.32 3.22 -32.78
N ASP A 242 -13.56 2.74 -34.00
CA ASP A 242 -13.68 3.62 -35.17
C ASP A 242 -15.09 4.23 -35.19
N PRO A 243 -15.23 5.56 -34.95
CA PRO A 243 -16.55 6.19 -34.96
C PRO A 243 -17.19 6.21 -36.36
N SER A 244 -16.44 5.95 -37.44
CA SER A 244 -16.96 5.92 -38.81
C SER A 244 -17.71 4.62 -39.15
N ASP A 245 -17.53 3.54 -38.37
CA ASP A 245 -18.21 2.25 -38.56
C ASP A 245 -19.63 2.20 -37.95
N PHE A 246 -20.11 3.30 -37.35
CA PHE A 246 -21.43 3.36 -36.71
C PHE A 246 -22.62 3.25 -37.70
N GLN A 247 -22.39 3.25 -39.01
CA GLN A 247 -23.47 3.14 -40.00
C GLN A 247 -23.61 1.78 -40.69
N GLY A 248 -22.76 0.78 -40.43
CA GLY A 248 -23.08 -0.56 -40.92
C GLY A 248 -21.91 -1.48 -41.14
N THR A 249 -21.43 -2.08 -40.07
CA THR A 249 -21.03 -3.50 -39.98
C THR A 249 -20.55 -3.66 -38.54
N ALA A 250 -21.46 -3.97 -37.62
CA ALA A 250 -21.01 -4.51 -36.35
C ALA A 250 -20.22 -5.79 -36.69
N GLY A 251 -18.89 -5.72 -36.66
CA GLY A 251 -18.08 -6.90 -36.36
C GLY A 251 -18.72 -7.54 -35.12
N PRO A 252 -18.87 -8.88 -35.10
CA PRO A 252 -19.73 -9.54 -34.15
C PRO A 252 -19.37 -9.07 -32.72
N PRO A 253 -20.35 -8.87 -31.82
CA PRO A 253 -20.14 -8.46 -30.42
C PRO A 253 -18.98 -9.17 -29.69
N SER A 254 -18.60 -10.35 -30.19
CA SER A 254 -17.41 -11.09 -29.81
C SER A 254 -16.08 -10.34 -30.00
N SER A 255 -15.89 -9.46 -30.99
CA SER A 255 -14.64 -8.71 -31.18
C SER A 255 -14.42 -7.66 -30.09
N TYR A 256 -15.49 -6.95 -29.69
CA TYR A 256 -15.47 -6.03 -28.55
C TYR A 256 -15.22 -6.79 -27.24
N LEU A 257 -15.89 -7.92 -27.04
CA LEU A 257 -15.70 -8.79 -25.87
C LEU A 257 -14.28 -9.36 -25.77
N LEU A 258 -13.71 -9.82 -26.91
CA LEU A 258 -12.33 -10.29 -26.98
C LEU A 258 -11.34 -9.16 -26.71
N ALA A 259 -11.57 -7.97 -27.28
CA ALA A 259 -10.73 -6.80 -27.05
C ALA A 259 -10.76 -6.35 -25.59
N SER A 260 -11.94 -6.34 -24.94
CA SER A 260 -12.04 -6.02 -23.51
C SER A 260 -11.34 -7.07 -22.65
N MET A 261 -11.54 -8.37 -22.92
CA MET A 261 -10.88 -9.43 -22.15
C MET A 261 -9.35 -9.40 -22.29
N GLN A 262 -8.84 -9.14 -23.50
CA GLN A 262 -7.41 -9.00 -23.75
C GLN A 262 -6.83 -7.75 -23.07
N PHE A 263 -7.55 -6.63 -23.14
CA PHE A 263 -7.20 -5.40 -22.43
C PHE A 263 -7.03 -5.66 -20.94
N ASP A 264 -8.00 -6.32 -20.33
CA ASP A 264 -8.00 -6.60 -18.90
C ASP A 264 -6.81 -7.46 -18.51
N LEU A 265 -6.57 -8.55 -19.24
CA LEU A 265 -5.45 -9.44 -18.96
C LEU A 265 -4.11 -8.68 -19.04
N ILE A 266 -3.91 -7.89 -20.10
CA ILE A 266 -2.67 -7.12 -20.32
C ILE A 266 -2.52 -6.03 -19.26
N TYR A 267 -3.58 -5.28 -18.98
CA TYR A 267 -3.61 -4.23 -17.96
C TYR A 267 -3.29 -4.80 -16.58
N ASN A 268 -3.93 -5.91 -16.20
CA ASN A 268 -3.77 -6.55 -14.89
C ASN A 268 -2.35 -7.09 -14.71
N ALA A 269 -1.85 -7.80 -15.73
CA ALA A 269 -0.49 -8.31 -15.73
C ALA A 269 0.53 -7.16 -15.62
N SER A 270 0.28 -6.04 -16.30
CA SER A 270 1.16 -4.86 -16.27
C SER A 270 1.14 -4.18 -14.90
N CYS A 271 -0.02 -3.89 -14.32
CA CYS A 271 -0.15 -3.29 -13.00
C CYS A 271 0.48 -4.16 -11.92
N LEU A 272 0.17 -5.46 -11.91
CA LEU A 272 0.74 -6.40 -10.94
C LEU A 272 2.26 -6.46 -11.08
N SER A 273 2.79 -6.50 -12.31
CA SER A 273 4.23 -6.51 -12.56
C SER A 273 4.90 -5.23 -12.06
N ILE A 274 4.34 -4.06 -12.37
CA ILE A 274 4.90 -2.77 -11.94
C ILE A 274 4.89 -2.65 -10.42
N VAL A 275 3.76 -2.97 -9.77
CA VAL A 275 3.63 -2.94 -8.31
C VAL A 275 4.59 -3.94 -7.66
N SER A 276 4.70 -5.15 -8.20
CA SER A 276 5.61 -6.18 -7.67
C SER A 276 7.09 -5.79 -7.81
N LEU A 277 7.48 -5.20 -8.94
CA LEU A 277 8.84 -4.70 -9.15
C LEU A 277 9.17 -3.55 -8.20
N PHE A 278 8.24 -2.60 -8.06
CA PHE A 278 8.40 -1.50 -7.11
C PHE A 278 8.50 -2.01 -5.66
N ALA A 279 7.62 -2.94 -5.27
CA ALA A 279 7.65 -3.58 -3.98
C ALA A 279 8.97 -4.33 -3.74
N LEU A 280 9.51 -5.03 -4.74
CA LEU A 280 10.79 -5.73 -4.64
C LEU A 280 11.92 -4.74 -4.37
N MET A 281 11.95 -3.64 -5.12
CA MET A 281 12.92 -2.58 -4.92
C MET A 281 12.77 -1.95 -3.54
N TRP A 282 11.54 -1.65 -3.11
CA TRP A 282 11.23 -1.07 -1.80
C TRP A 282 11.72 -1.95 -0.67
N TRP A 283 11.28 -3.21 -0.64
CA TRP A 283 11.62 -4.17 0.41
C TRP A 283 13.10 -4.57 0.40
N TYR A 284 13.73 -4.65 -0.77
CA TYR A 284 15.17 -4.82 -0.86
C TYR A 284 15.92 -3.67 -0.17
N ARG A 285 15.47 -2.41 -0.35
CA ARG A 285 16.11 -1.24 0.28
C ARG A 285 15.81 -1.16 1.78
N VAL A 286 14.61 -1.50 2.22
CA VAL A 286 14.32 -1.69 3.66
C VAL A 286 15.29 -2.72 4.25
N ALA A 287 15.38 -3.90 3.65
CA ALA A 287 16.20 -4.98 4.17
C ALA A 287 17.71 -4.67 4.11
N SER A 288 18.21 -4.07 3.03
CA SER A 288 19.65 -3.83 2.83
C SER A 288 20.16 -2.54 3.48
N CYS A 289 19.41 -1.43 3.38
CA CYS A 289 19.86 -0.13 3.86
C CYS A 289 19.39 0.15 5.29
N TYR A 290 18.11 -0.14 5.58
CA TYR A 290 17.53 0.19 6.89
C TYR A 290 17.84 -0.89 7.93
N LEU A 291 17.50 -2.16 7.64
CA LEU A 291 17.69 -3.29 8.57
C LEU A 291 19.09 -3.92 8.49
N GLN A 292 19.86 -3.64 7.43
CA GLN A 292 21.21 -4.15 7.19
C GLN A 292 21.31 -5.68 7.24
N LEU A 293 20.41 -6.38 6.56
CA LEU A 293 20.37 -7.84 6.50
C LEU A 293 21.38 -8.41 5.49
N ASN A 294 22.17 -9.41 5.90
CA ASN A 294 23.13 -10.12 5.01
C ASN A 294 22.48 -10.73 3.77
N HIS A 295 21.22 -11.14 3.86
CA HIS A 295 20.47 -11.78 2.77
C HIS A 295 19.27 -10.95 2.32
N ALA A 296 19.41 -9.61 2.28
CA ALA A 296 18.34 -8.68 1.96
C ALA A 296 17.53 -9.02 0.70
N ARG A 297 18.19 -9.51 -0.37
CA ARG A 297 17.51 -9.94 -1.61
C ARG A 297 16.49 -11.06 -1.39
N TRP A 298 16.85 -12.07 -0.60
CA TRP A 298 16.01 -13.23 -0.36
C TRP A 298 14.87 -12.90 0.58
N VAL A 299 15.12 -12.04 1.58
CA VAL A 299 14.08 -11.53 2.47
C VAL A 299 13.04 -10.73 1.68
N ALA A 300 13.47 -9.85 0.76
CA ALA A 300 12.55 -9.08 -0.07
C ALA A 300 11.70 -9.98 -1.00
N ILE A 301 12.32 -10.97 -1.64
CA ILE A 301 11.60 -11.96 -2.47
C ILE A 301 10.59 -12.73 -1.61
N ALA A 302 10.98 -13.19 -0.43
CA ALA A 302 10.11 -13.96 0.46
C ALA A 302 8.91 -13.11 0.93
N ILE A 303 9.11 -11.84 1.28
CA ILE A 303 8.03 -10.91 1.62
C ILE A 303 7.04 -10.77 0.46
N ILE A 304 7.53 -10.63 -0.77
CA ILE A 304 6.65 -10.52 -1.94
C ILE A 304 5.88 -11.79 -2.20
N LEU A 305 6.53 -12.95 -2.14
CA LEU A 305 5.88 -14.24 -2.39
C LEU A 305 4.80 -14.51 -1.33
N VAL A 306 5.08 -14.21 -0.06
CA VAL A 306 4.13 -14.39 1.03
C VAL A 306 2.97 -13.39 0.92
N ALA A 307 3.26 -12.09 0.81
CA ALA A 307 2.22 -11.06 0.74
C ALA A 307 1.39 -11.19 -0.54
N GLY A 308 2.04 -11.46 -1.67
CA GLY A 308 1.39 -11.70 -2.95
C GLY A 308 0.57 -12.98 -2.93
N GLY A 309 1.13 -14.10 -2.43
CA GLY A 309 0.40 -15.35 -2.28
C GLY A 309 -0.83 -15.23 -1.37
N MET A 310 -0.70 -14.53 -0.24
CA MET A 310 -1.83 -14.25 0.65
C MET A 310 -2.88 -13.35 -0.02
N ALA A 311 -2.48 -12.30 -0.73
CA ALA A 311 -3.40 -11.44 -1.47
C ALA A 311 -4.16 -12.26 -2.55
N THR A 312 -3.46 -13.08 -3.32
CA THR A 312 -4.05 -13.97 -4.33
C THR A 312 -5.01 -14.98 -3.70
N LEU A 313 -4.68 -15.57 -2.55
CA LEU A 313 -5.56 -16.51 -1.86
C LEU A 313 -6.83 -15.82 -1.33
N ILE A 314 -6.70 -14.60 -0.79
CA ILE A 314 -7.86 -13.79 -0.37
C ILE A 314 -8.75 -13.49 -1.58
N GLU A 315 -8.18 -13.14 -2.73
CA GLU A 315 -8.96 -12.93 -3.95
C GLU A 315 -9.62 -14.23 -4.44
N MET A 316 -8.88 -15.34 -4.51
CA MET A 316 -9.41 -16.64 -4.94
C MET A 316 -10.54 -17.14 -4.03
N THR A 317 -10.45 -16.93 -2.71
CA THR A 317 -11.52 -17.31 -1.77
C THR A 317 -12.76 -16.44 -1.95
N VAL A 318 -12.58 -15.15 -2.19
CA VAL A 318 -13.68 -14.24 -2.56
C VAL A 318 -14.35 -14.71 -3.86
N TRP A 319 -13.58 -15.06 -4.89
CA TRP A 319 -14.09 -15.62 -6.15
C TRP A 319 -14.77 -16.98 -5.99
N HIS A 320 -14.22 -17.88 -5.17
CA HIS A 320 -14.79 -19.20 -4.94
C HIS A 320 -16.17 -19.12 -4.28
N ASN A 321 -16.31 -18.28 -3.25
CA ASN A 321 -17.59 -18.05 -2.59
C ASN A 321 -18.64 -17.50 -3.56
N GLN A 322 -18.24 -16.61 -4.47
CA GLN A 322 -19.12 -16.08 -5.51
C GLN A 322 -19.55 -17.14 -6.52
N LEU A 323 -18.62 -17.98 -6.98
CA LEU A 323 -18.94 -19.07 -7.92
C LEU A 323 -19.99 -20.01 -7.31
N ASN A 324 -19.86 -20.32 -6.02
CA ASN A 324 -20.82 -21.16 -5.30
C ASN A 324 -22.20 -20.49 -5.20
N GLU A 325 -22.27 -19.18 -4.90
CA GLU A 325 -23.55 -18.45 -4.90
C GLU A 325 -24.21 -18.44 -6.28
N ILE A 326 -23.43 -18.26 -7.36
CA ILE A 326 -23.92 -18.27 -8.74
C ILE A 326 -24.48 -19.65 -9.10
N ILE A 327 -23.73 -20.72 -8.83
CA ILE A 327 -24.19 -22.09 -9.09
C ILE A 327 -25.47 -22.38 -8.32
N THR A 328 -25.55 -21.95 -7.05
CA THR A 328 -26.74 -22.17 -6.22
C THR A 328 -27.96 -21.43 -6.75
N ARG A 329 -27.82 -20.15 -7.15
CA ARG A 329 -28.92 -19.38 -7.77
C ARG A 329 -29.34 -19.97 -9.11
N TRP A 330 -28.40 -20.38 -9.96
CA TRP A 330 -28.71 -21.00 -11.24
C TRP A 330 -29.47 -22.32 -11.07
N ILE A 331 -29.10 -23.13 -10.07
CA ILE A 331 -29.83 -24.34 -9.69
C ILE A 331 -31.25 -24.00 -9.22
N ASP A 332 -31.42 -23.02 -8.31
CA ASP A 332 -32.75 -22.60 -7.83
C ASP A 332 -33.64 -22.11 -8.98
N LEU A 333 -33.09 -21.27 -9.85
CA LEU A 333 -33.79 -20.73 -11.01
C LEU A 333 -34.20 -21.86 -11.97
N SER A 334 -33.29 -22.80 -12.25
CA SER A 334 -33.56 -23.97 -13.10
C SER A 334 -34.62 -24.89 -12.50
N LEU A 335 -34.67 -25.03 -11.17
CA LEU A 335 -35.70 -25.81 -10.48
C LEU A 335 -37.07 -25.12 -10.54
N ARG A 336 -37.14 -23.80 -10.37
CA ARG A 336 -38.39 -23.02 -10.52
C ARG A 336 -38.98 -23.12 -11.93
N VAL A 337 -38.15 -22.97 -12.96
CA VAL A 337 -38.56 -23.19 -14.38
C VAL A 337 -39.15 -24.58 -14.54
N ARG A 338 -38.47 -25.59 -13.99
CA ARG A 338 -38.88 -26.99 -14.12
C ARG A 338 -40.19 -27.28 -13.39
N ASN A 339 -40.44 -26.62 -12.26
CA ASN A 339 -41.65 -26.80 -11.46
C ASN A 339 -42.86 -26.05 -12.01
N GLY A 340 -42.68 -25.20 -13.04
CA GLY A 340 -43.75 -24.36 -13.55
C GLY A 340 -44.15 -23.25 -12.57
N ASP A 341 -43.23 -22.84 -11.69
CA ASP A 341 -43.43 -21.65 -10.88
C ASP A 341 -43.39 -20.44 -11.83
N ASP A 342 -44.51 -19.72 -11.95
CA ASP A 342 -44.58 -18.50 -12.75
C ASP A 342 -43.59 -17.46 -12.21
N TYR A 343 -42.81 -16.86 -13.12
CA TYR A 343 -41.73 -15.91 -12.83
C TYR A 343 -42.23 -14.53 -12.40
#